data_AF-A0A1A0JV05-F1
#
_entry.id   AF-A0A1A0JV05-F1
#
_cell.length_a   1.000
_cell.length_b   1.000
_cell.length_c   1.000
_cell.angle_alpha   90.00
_cell.angle_beta   90.00
_cell.angle_gamma   90.00
#
_symmetry.space_group_name_H-M   'P 1'
#
loop_
_entity.id
_entity.type
_entity.pdbx_description
1 polymer ?
#
loop_
_entity_poly.entity_id
_entity_poly.type
_entity_poly.pdbx_seq_one_letter_code
_entity_poly.pdbx_strand_id
1 'polypeptide(L)'
;MTDFQVVPDDVDKFSGAMRDLAGQAGAAGSHATKWFNLSDAHTGIFVEVKGIVEHIRQNLEDNYKHLQTLADGSATELAKAAQLYRTTDYEHARQLDETYPGNAR
;
A
#
# COMPACT_ATOMS: atom_id res chain seq x y z
N MET A 1 4.37 7.54 31.45
CA MET A 1 4.84 7.10 30.13
C MET A 1 4.23 5.74 29.89
N THR A 2 3.35 5.61 28.91
CA THR A 2 2.89 4.30 28.43
C THR A 2 4.04 3.67 27.63
N ASP A 3 4.40 2.43 27.95
CA ASP A 3 5.40 1.70 27.17
C ASP A 3 4.94 1.56 25.71
N PHE A 4 5.88 1.67 24.79
CA PHE A 4 5.63 1.45 23.38
C PHE A 4 5.50 -0.05 23.13
N GLN A 5 4.31 -0.49 22.72
CA GLN A 5 4.00 -1.88 22.44
C GLN A 5 3.60 -2.04 20.97
N VAL A 6 4.23 -2.98 20.28
CA VAL A 6 3.88 -3.35 18.90
C VAL A 6 3.25 -4.73 18.91
N VAL A 7 2.13 -4.87 18.20
CA VAL A 7 1.49 -6.16 17.92
C VAL A 7 1.76 -6.48 16.45
N PRO A 8 2.71 -7.38 16.13
CA PRO A 8 3.11 -7.63 14.74
C PRO A 8 1.95 -8.02 13.82
N ASP A 9 0.96 -8.74 14.34
CA ASP A 9 -0.22 -9.17 13.58
C ASP A 9 -1.12 -7.99 13.17
N ASP A 10 -1.18 -6.92 13.98
CA ASP A 10 -1.93 -5.72 13.63
C ASP A 10 -1.19 -4.88 12.60
N VAL A 11 0.16 -4.86 12.67
CA VAL A 11 1.01 -4.25 11.63
C VAL A 11 0.85 -4.99 10.29
N ASP A 12 0.78 -6.32 10.30
CA ASP A 12 0.54 -7.12 9.09
C ASP A 12 -0.85 -6.91 8.51
N LYS A 13 -1.89 -6.81 9.35
CA LYS A 13 -3.23 -6.45 8.86
C LYS A 13 -3.21 -5.10 8.15
N PHE A 14 -2.51 -4.11 8.69
CA PHE A 14 -2.40 -2.81 8.06
C PHE A 14 -1.55 -2.86 6.78
N SER A 15 -0.46 -3.64 6.77
CA SER A 15 0.30 -3.94 5.54
C SER A 15 -0.61 -4.51 4.44
N GLY A 16 -1.46 -5.48 4.79
CA GLY A 16 -2.46 -6.05 3.88
C GLY A 16 -3.44 -5.01 3.33
N ALA A 17 -3.99 -4.15 4.19
CA ALA A 17 -4.88 -3.08 3.75
C ALA A 17 -4.19 -2.09 2.78
N MET A 18 -2.91 -1.78 3.00
CA MET A 18 -2.12 -0.94 2.09
C MET A 18 -1.86 -1.64 0.75
N ARG A 19 -1.64 -2.95 0.77
CA ARG A 19 -1.49 -3.78 -0.44
C ARG A 19 -2.78 -3.78 -1.27
N ASP A 20 -3.92 -3.95 -0.61
CA ASP A 20 -5.24 -3.91 -1.25
C ASP A 20 -5.52 -2.53 -1.86
N LEU A 21 -5.19 -1.46 -1.13
CA LEU A 21 -5.30 -0.09 -1.64
C LEU A 21 -4.44 0.13 -2.89
N ALA A 22 -3.21 -0.41 -2.93
CA ALA A 22 -2.37 -0.34 -4.11
C ALA A 22 -3.03 -1.05 -5.33
N GLY A 23 -3.63 -2.22 -5.10
CA GLY A 23 -4.40 -2.94 -6.13
C GLY A 23 -5.60 -2.15 -6.62
N GLN A 24 -6.37 -1.54 -5.70
CA GLN A 24 -7.52 -0.70 -6.04
C GLN A 24 -7.11 0.55 -6.82
N ALA A 25 -5.99 1.19 -6.46
CA ALA A 25 -5.45 2.34 -7.19
C ALA A 25 -5.07 1.97 -8.63
N GLY A 26 -4.41 0.82 -8.85
CA GLY A 26 -4.11 0.32 -10.19
C GLY A 26 -5.36 0.04 -11.04
N ALA A 27 -6.39 -0.54 -10.43
CA ALA A 27 -7.68 -0.78 -11.08
C ALA A 27 -8.40 0.54 -11.43
N ALA A 28 -8.36 1.54 -10.55
CA ALA A 28 -8.94 2.86 -10.79
C ALA A 28 -8.22 3.61 -11.91
N GLY A 29 -6.88 3.53 -11.97
CA GLY A 29 -6.09 4.05 -13.09
C GLY A 29 -6.50 3.42 -14.42
N SER A 30 -6.58 2.09 -14.46
CA SER A 30 -7.02 1.34 -15.66
C SER A 30 -8.44 1.73 -16.11
N HIS A 31 -9.34 1.98 -15.15
CA HIS A 31 -10.69 2.46 -15.42
C HIS A 31 -10.68 3.87 -16.02
N ALA A 32 -9.90 4.80 -15.46
CA ALA A 32 -9.76 6.15 -16.01
C ALA A 32 -9.21 6.12 -17.45
N THR A 33 -8.15 5.35 -17.71
CA THR A 33 -7.60 5.18 -19.07
C THR A 33 -8.65 4.69 -20.06
N LYS A 34 -9.44 3.69 -19.66
CA LYS A 34 -10.43 3.05 -20.54
C LYS A 34 -11.56 4.01 -20.93
N TRP A 35 -12.12 4.74 -19.97
CA TRP A 35 -13.36 5.49 -20.17
C TRP A 35 -13.16 6.96 -20.57
N PHE A 36 -11.97 7.51 -20.35
CA PHE A 36 -11.66 8.91 -20.69
C PHE A 36 -10.88 9.02 -22.01
N ASN A 37 -10.67 7.92 -22.72
CA ASN A 37 -10.09 7.94 -24.05
C ASN A 37 -11.16 8.33 -25.10
N LEU A 38 -11.15 9.59 -25.54
CA LEU A 38 -12.05 10.11 -26.56
C LEU A 38 -11.41 9.98 -27.96
N SER A 39 -11.37 8.76 -28.48
CA SER A 39 -10.78 8.46 -29.79
C SER A 39 -11.47 9.20 -30.94
N ASP A 40 -12.79 9.39 -30.92
CA ASP A 40 -13.55 9.83 -32.11
C ASP A 40 -13.86 11.34 -32.18
N ALA A 41 -13.46 12.14 -31.19
CA ALA A 41 -13.67 13.58 -31.19
C ALA A 41 -12.55 14.31 -31.97
N HIS A 42 -12.74 14.50 -33.28
CA HIS A 42 -11.71 15.08 -34.16
C HIS A 42 -12.10 16.41 -34.85
N THR A 43 -13.31 16.93 -34.66
CA THR A 43 -13.76 18.14 -35.37
C THR A 43 -14.61 19.07 -34.50
N GLY A 44 -14.45 20.38 -34.75
CA GLY A 44 -15.27 21.44 -34.16
C GLY A 44 -15.05 21.66 -32.65
N ILE A 45 -16.10 22.11 -31.96
CA ILE A 45 -16.10 22.43 -30.52
C ILE A 45 -15.64 21.27 -29.61
N PHE A 46 -15.68 20.04 -30.12
CA PHE A 46 -15.28 18.84 -29.38
C PHE A 46 -13.76 18.68 -29.23
N VAL A 47 -12.94 19.42 -30.00
CA VAL A 47 -11.47 19.39 -29.88
C VAL A 47 -11.01 19.96 -28.54
N GLU A 48 -11.59 21.08 -28.10
CA GLU A 48 -11.23 21.71 -26.83
C GLU A 48 -11.67 20.84 -25.64
N VAL A 49 -12.88 20.28 -25.71
CA VAL A 49 -13.39 19.33 -24.72
C VAL A 49 -12.50 18.09 -24.64
N LYS A 50 -12.05 17.55 -25.79
CA LYS A 50 -11.11 16.43 -25.83
C LYS A 50 -9.80 16.78 -25.13
N GLY A 51 -9.26 17.97 -25.34
CA GLY A 51 -8.05 18.44 -24.65
C GLY A 51 -8.21 18.47 -23.13
N ILE A 52 -9.34 18.98 -22.64
CA ILE A 52 -9.66 19.00 -21.20
C ILE A 52 -9.78 17.59 -20.63
N VAL A 53 -10.52 16.71 -21.30
CA VAL A 53 -10.74 15.32 -20.85
C VAL A 53 -9.43 14.53 -20.85
N GLU A 54 -8.57 14.74 -21.84
CA GLU A 54 -7.26 14.11 -21.93
C GLU A 54 -6.35 14.57 -20.78
N HIS A 55 -6.36 15.87 -20.44
CA HIS A 55 -5.60 16.38 -19.30
C HIS A 55 -6.14 15.82 -17.96
N ILE A 56 -7.46 15.69 -17.80
CA ILE A 56 -8.06 15.04 -16.64
C ILE A 56 -7.62 13.57 -16.56
N ARG A 57 -7.64 12.84 -17.68
CA ARG A 57 -7.19 11.44 -17.76
C ARG A 57 -5.74 11.30 -17.30
N GLN A 58 -4.84 12.14 -17.82
CA GLN A 58 -3.42 12.13 -17.45
C GLN A 58 -3.22 12.41 -15.96
N ASN A 59 -3.90 13.44 -15.42
CA ASN A 59 -3.84 13.76 -13.99
C ASN A 59 -4.35 12.61 -13.11
N LEU A 60 -5.42 11.93 -13.51
CA LEU A 60 -5.93 10.76 -12.79
C LEU A 60 -4.93 9.60 -12.84
N GLU A 61 -4.33 9.32 -14.00
CA GLU A 61 -3.32 8.27 -14.16
C GLU A 61 -2.11 8.50 -13.29
N ASP A 62 -1.57 9.71 -13.29
CA ASP A 62 -0.41 10.07 -12.47
C ASP A 62 -0.72 9.95 -10.98
N ASN A 63 -1.89 10.44 -10.55
CA ASN A 63 -2.32 10.36 -9.15
C ASN A 63 -2.53 8.91 -8.70
N TYR A 64 -3.20 8.07 -9.50
CA TYR A 64 -3.42 6.67 -9.15
C TYR A 64 -2.12 5.87 -9.17
N LYS A 65 -1.21 6.15 -10.11
CA LYS A 65 0.12 5.55 -10.12
C LYS A 65 0.92 5.94 -8.88
N HIS A 66 0.88 7.22 -8.48
CA HIS A 66 1.56 7.68 -7.28
C HIS A 66 0.98 7.01 -6.02
N LEU A 67 -0.35 6.97 -5.89
CA LEU A 67 -1.03 6.28 -4.78
C LEU A 67 -0.66 4.79 -4.74
N GLN A 68 -0.68 4.11 -5.88
CA GLN A 68 -0.30 2.70 -5.97
C GLN A 68 1.14 2.47 -5.49
N THR A 69 2.10 3.28 -5.96
CA THR A 69 3.51 3.15 -5.54
C THR A 69 3.69 3.41 -4.05
N LEU A 70 3.08 4.47 -3.52
CA LEU A 70 3.19 4.81 -2.10
C LEU A 70 2.57 3.74 -1.20
N ALA A 71 1.41 3.21 -1.61
CA ALA A 71 0.70 2.19 -0.85
C ALA A 71 1.43 0.85 -0.85
N ASP A 72 1.94 0.40 -2.00
CA ASP A 72 2.73 -0.84 -2.09
C ASP A 72 4.08 -0.74 -1.35
N GLY A 73 4.74 0.41 -1.44
CA GLY A 73 5.95 0.70 -0.67
C GLY A 73 5.68 0.69 0.84
N SER A 74 4.58 1.31 1.27
CA SER A 74 4.17 1.31 2.68
C SER A 74 3.84 -0.10 3.18
N ALA A 75 3.11 -0.88 2.39
CA ALA A 75 2.82 -2.28 2.70
C ALA A 75 4.11 -3.09 2.92
N THR A 76 5.08 -2.91 2.03
CA THR A 76 6.38 -3.58 2.10
C THR A 76 7.15 -3.24 3.38
N GLU A 77 7.24 -1.96 3.74
CA GLU A 77 7.95 -1.55 4.96
C GLU A 77 7.22 -1.97 6.24
N LEU A 78 5.88 -1.95 6.24
CA LEU A 78 5.09 -2.45 7.37
C LEU A 78 5.30 -3.95 7.58
N ALA A 79 5.32 -4.76 6.51
CA ALA A 79 5.59 -6.19 6.61
C ALA A 79 7.00 -6.48 7.15
N LYS A 80 8.01 -5.70 6.71
CA LYS A 80 9.36 -5.78 7.27
C LYS A 80 9.39 -5.42 8.75
N ALA A 81 8.67 -4.37 9.15
CA ALA A 81 8.58 -3.96 10.55
C ALA A 81 7.91 -5.05 11.41
N ALA A 82 6.79 -5.62 10.98
CA ALA A 82 6.14 -6.73 11.67
C ALA A 82 7.09 -7.92 11.84
N GLN A 83 7.82 -8.28 10.78
CA GLN A 83 8.81 -9.36 10.83
C GLN A 83 9.96 -9.05 11.80
N LEU A 84 10.46 -7.82 11.81
CA LEU A 84 11.50 -7.38 12.73
C LEU A 84 11.06 -7.58 14.19
N TYR A 85 9.87 -7.09 14.55
CA TYR A 85 9.36 -7.22 15.92
C TYR A 85 9.15 -8.68 16.32
N ARG A 86 8.64 -9.54 15.44
CA ARG A 86 8.56 -10.98 15.73
C ARG A 86 9.92 -11.58 16.02
N THR A 87 10.91 -11.30 15.17
CA THR A 87 12.27 -11.81 15.36
C THR A 87 12.85 -11.36 16.71
N THR A 88 12.67 -10.09 17.07
CA THR A 88 13.09 -9.57 18.38
C THR A 88 12.36 -10.27 19.54
N ASP A 89 11.04 -10.43 19.46
CA ASP A 89 10.27 -11.11 20.50
C ASP A 89 10.73 -12.58 20.67
N TYR A 90 10.97 -13.29 19.56
CA TYR A 90 11.49 -14.65 19.59
C TYR A 90 12.91 -14.73 20.18
N GLU A 91 13.79 -13.80 19.83
CA GLU A 91 15.15 -13.75 20.37
C GLU A 91 15.14 -13.46 21.88
N HIS A 92 14.28 -12.55 22.33
CA HIS A 92 14.07 -12.26 23.75
C HIS A 92 13.53 -13.49 24.49
N ALA A 93 12.54 -14.18 23.93
CA ALA A 93 11.99 -15.41 24.51
C ALA A 93 13.07 -16.51 24.62
N ARG A 94 13.87 -16.71 23.57
CA ARG A 94 15.00 -17.67 23.59
C ARG A 94 16.03 -17.34 24.67
N GLN A 95 16.41 -16.07 24.80
CA GLN A 95 17.36 -15.63 25.83
C GLN A 95 16.81 -15.88 27.25
N LEU A 96 15.50 -15.67 27.44
CA LEU A 96 14.82 -15.98 28.71
C LEU A 96 14.85 -17.49 29.02
N ASP A 97 14.54 -18.33 28.05
CA ASP A 97 14.59 -19.81 28.20
C ASP A 97 16.02 -20.29 28.52
N GLU A 98 17.04 -19.73 27.86
CA GLU A 98 18.45 -20.03 28.12
C GLU A 98 18.90 -19.58 29.52
N THR A 99 18.37 -18.45 30.00
CA THR A 99 18.70 -17.91 31.33
C THR A 99 17.96 -18.66 32.45
N TYR A 100 16.79 -19.23 32.16
CA TYR A 100 15.96 -19.97 33.11
C TYR A 100 15.62 -21.38 32.61
N PRO A 101 16.59 -22.32 32.57
CA PRO A 101 16.40 -23.69 32.06
C PRO A 101 15.52 -24.60 32.96
N GLY A 102 14.60 -24.04 33.75
CA GLY A 102 14.11 -24.65 34.99
C GLY A 102 12.60 -24.82 35.20
N ASN A 103 11.73 -24.54 34.21
CA ASN A 103 10.27 -24.66 34.39
C ASN A 103 9.61 -25.73 33.50
N ALA A 104 10.36 -26.74 33.07
CA ALA A 104 9.77 -28.00 32.61
C ALA A 104 9.37 -28.84 33.84
N ARG A 105 8.16 -28.63 34.35
CA ARG A 105 7.45 -29.58 35.23
C ARG A 105 6.02 -29.73 34.75
#